data_AF-A0A3M0KN66-F1
#
_entry.id   AF-A0A3M0KN66-F1
#
_cell.length_a   1.000
_cell.length_b   1.000
_cell.length_c   1.000
_cell.angle_alpha   90.00
_cell.angle_beta   90.00
_cell.angle_gamma   90.00
#
_symmetry.space_group_name_H-M   'P 1'
#
loop_
_entity.id
_entity.type
_entity.pdbx_description
1 polymer ?
#
loop_
_entity_poly.entity_id
_entity_poly.type
_entity_poly.pdbx_seq_one_letter_code
_entity_poly.pdbx_strand_id
1 'polypeptide(L)'
;MVVETLMMELSWQIKQAEKQQRERENEYRKIKTGVDYGWLVSYPKQSYDISPGERLQLEDMCTKIHPSYCGPVILRFRQVVAEYEPEAQEVSRLFRSVLQEAAEKIKEEEEAKKLAKQWNTKNRTSLSLTTFKSRSRISPFISDIKTISEDVERGTQPNRRIWSMPEFRNTKDF
;
A
#
# COMPACT_ATOMS: atom_id res chain seq x y z
N MET A 1 -0.09 1.42 3.61
CA MET A 1 -0.96 2.53 3.16
C MET A 1 -2.30 2.07 2.58
N VAL A 2 -2.39 1.50 1.36
CA VAL A 2 -3.71 1.20 0.74
C VAL A 2 -4.53 0.20 1.59
N VAL A 3 -3.91 -0.93 1.97
CA VAL A 3 -4.54 -1.95 2.82
C VAL A 3 -5.01 -1.36 4.14
N GLU A 4 -4.14 -0.63 4.85
CA GLU A 4 -4.46 -0.01 6.14
C GLU A 4 -5.65 0.94 6.03
N THR A 5 -5.68 1.82 5.03
CA THR A 5 -6.78 2.76 4.84
C THR A 5 -8.10 2.05 4.55
N LEU A 6 -8.08 1.05 3.67
CA LEU A 6 -9.26 0.29 3.30
C LEU A 6 -9.79 -0.56 4.47
N MET A 7 -8.91 -1.22 5.22
CA MET A 7 -9.28 -2.00 6.40
C MET A 7 -9.76 -1.10 7.55
N MET A 8 -9.18 0.10 7.69
CA MET A 8 -9.65 1.11 8.64
C MET A 8 -11.07 1.57 8.28
N GLU A 9 -11.34 1.86 7.00
CA GLU A 9 -12.68 2.24 6.53
C GLU A 9 -13.70 1.11 6.78
N LEU A 10 -13.34 -0.14 6.49
CA LEU A 10 -14.17 -1.29 6.82
C LEU A 10 -14.52 -1.35 8.32
N SER A 11 -13.50 -1.24 9.18
CA SER A 11 -13.71 -1.27 10.63
C SER A 11 -14.59 -0.12 11.12
N TRP A 12 -14.48 1.04 10.48
CA TRP A 12 -15.32 2.19 10.77
C TRP A 12 -16.78 1.92 10.38
N GLN A 13 -17.02 1.44 9.16
CA GLN A 13 -18.38 1.16 8.67
C GLN A 13 -19.08 0.09 9.50
N ILE A 14 -18.38 -0.95 9.95
CA ILE A 14 -18.93 -1.95 10.86
C ILE A 14 -19.41 -1.31 12.16
N LYS A 15 -18.55 -0.50 12.80
CA LYS A 15 -18.91 0.18 14.05
C LYS A 15 -20.05 1.18 13.88
N GLN A 16 -20.12 1.86 12.72
CA GLN A 16 -21.23 2.75 12.40
C GLN A 16 -22.53 1.98 12.21
N ALA A 17 -22.52 0.86 11.48
CA ALA A 17 -23.69 0.01 11.28
C ALA A 17 -24.23 -0.53 12.62
N GLU A 18 -23.36 -1.01 13.51
CA GLU A 18 -23.77 -1.44 14.85
C GLU A 18 -24.38 -0.31 15.68
N LYS A 19 -23.78 0.89 15.60
CA LYS A 19 -24.29 2.06 16.31
C LYS A 19 -25.69 2.41 15.80
N GLN A 20 -25.87 2.46 14.49
CA GLN A 20 -27.16 2.75 13.85
C GLN A 20 -28.22 1.72 14.24
N GLN A 21 -27.85 0.44 14.30
CA GLN A 21 -28.74 -0.64 14.74
C GLN A 21 -29.18 -0.46 16.19
N ARG A 22 -28.23 -0.12 17.09
CA ARG A 22 -28.54 0.16 18.50
C ARG A 22 -29.45 1.37 18.67
N GLU A 23 -29.24 2.41 17.87
CA GLU A 23 -30.09 3.61 17.88
C GLU A 23 -31.53 3.27 17.43
N ARG A 24 -31.67 2.53 16.32
CA ARG A 24 -32.99 2.04 15.85
C ARG A 24 -33.71 1.19 16.90
N GLU A 25 -33.00 0.28 17.56
CA GLU A 25 -33.61 -0.56 18.59
C GLU A 25 -34.05 0.24 19.82
N ASN A 26 -33.25 1.23 20.24
CA ASN A 26 -33.60 2.13 21.33
C ASN A 26 -34.84 2.98 21.01
N GLU A 27 -34.91 3.55 19.80
CA GLU A 27 -36.07 4.30 19.34
C GLU A 27 -37.32 3.43 19.32
N TYR A 28 -37.21 2.22 18.78
CA TYR A 28 -38.32 1.27 18.76
C TYR A 28 -38.82 0.95 20.18
N ARG A 29 -37.91 0.70 21.13
CA ARG A 29 -38.29 0.48 22.54
C ARG A 29 -38.96 1.70 23.14
N LYS A 30 -38.40 2.90 22.93
CA LYS A 30 -38.96 4.17 23.43
C LYS A 30 -40.38 4.40 22.93
N ILE A 31 -40.65 4.10 21.67
CA ILE A 31 -42.01 4.16 21.10
C ILE A 31 -42.93 3.15 21.78
N LYS A 32 -42.46 1.93 22.03
CA LYS A 32 -43.25 0.86 22.66
C LYS A 32 -43.54 1.11 24.14
N THR A 33 -42.58 1.66 24.90
CA THR A 33 -42.71 1.93 26.33
C THR A 33 -43.26 3.33 26.64
N GLY A 34 -43.25 4.23 25.68
CA GLY A 34 -43.64 5.65 25.84
C GLY A 34 -42.65 6.49 26.68
N VAL A 35 -41.58 5.88 27.18
CA VAL A 35 -40.57 6.49 28.06
C VAL A 35 -39.19 6.02 27.65
N ASP A 36 -38.21 6.91 27.74
CA ASP A 36 -36.81 6.66 27.38
C ASP A 36 -36.04 6.01 28.54
N TYR A 37 -35.83 4.70 28.43
CA TYR A 37 -34.99 3.92 29.33
C TYR A 37 -33.64 3.56 28.72
N GLY A 38 -33.19 4.25 27.67
CA GLY A 38 -31.97 3.90 26.94
C GLY A 38 -30.72 3.84 27.83
N TRP A 39 -30.68 4.64 28.90
CA TRP A 39 -29.59 4.66 29.88
C TRP A 39 -29.57 3.46 30.83
N LEU A 40 -30.68 2.73 30.97
CA LEU A 40 -30.77 1.48 31.76
C LEU A 40 -30.36 0.25 30.94
N VAL A 41 -30.26 0.38 29.62
CA VAL A 41 -29.93 -0.74 28.73
C VAL A 41 -28.43 -1.02 28.81
N SER A 42 -28.10 -2.24 29.22
CA SER A 42 -26.73 -2.77 29.15
C SER A 42 -26.53 -3.49 27.83
N TYR A 43 -25.77 -2.88 26.91
CA TYR A 43 -25.39 -3.56 25.68
C TYR A 43 -24.26 -4.56 25.95
N PRO A 44 -24.30 -5.77 25.36
CA PRO A 44 -23.19 -6.69 25.44
C PRO A 44 -21.93 -6.01 24.90
N LYS A 45 -20.81 -6.18 25.61
CA LYS A 45 -19.51 -5.60 25.21
C LYS A 45 -18.93 -6.25 23.96
N GLN A 46 -19.56 -7.33 23.48
CA GLN A 46 -19.13 -8.08 22.30
C GLN A 46 -19.64 -7.34 21.05
N SER A 47 -18.82 -6.46 20.50
CA SER A 47 -19.02 -5.97 19.13
C SER A 47 -18.73 -7.10 18.13
N TYR A 48 -19.45 -7.10 17.01
CA TYR A 48 -19.13 -7.89 15.85
C TYR A 48 -17.67 -7.65 15.43
N ASP A 49 -16.95 -8.75 15.27
CA ASP A 49 -15.57 -8.76 14.79
C ASP A 49 -15.47 -9.73 13.63
N ILE A 50 -14.67 -9.35 12.64
CA ILE A 50 -14.47 -10.13 11.43
C ILE A 50 -13.61 -11.34 11.79
N SER A 51 -13.97 -12.53 11.30
CA SER A 51 -13.14 -13.71 11.52
C SER A 51 -11.71 -13.49 10.98
N PRO A 52 -10.66 -13.98 11.67
CA PRO A 52 -9.28 -13.76 11.21
C PRO A 52 -9.02 -14.26 9.79
N GLY A 53 -9.69 -15.34 9.37
CA GLY A 53 -9.59 -15.89 8.02
C GLY A 53 -10.23 -14.99 6.96
N GLU A 54 -11.39 -14.40 7.25
CA GLU A 54 -12.04 -13.44 6.36
C GLU A 54 -11.23 -12.15 6.27
N ARG A 55 -10.71 -11.66 7.39
CA ARG A 55 -9.84 -10.49 7.43
C ARG A 55 -8.61 -10.68 6.53
N LEU A 56 -7.96 -11.83 6.61
CA LEU A 56 -6.79 -12.14 5.77
C LEU A 56 -7.13 -12.13 4.27
N GLN A 57 -8.30 -12.66 3.89
CA GLN A 57 -8.75 -12.63 2.49
C GLN A 57 -9.00 -11.20 2.00
N LEU A 58 -9.63 -10.37 2.83
CA LEU A 58 -9.86 -8.97 2.50
C LEU A 58 -8.55 -8.18 2.38
N GLU A 59 -7.60 -8.44 3.27
CA GLU A 59 -6.27 -7.84 3.20
C GLU A 59 -5.54 -8.24 1.91
N ASP A 60 -5.55 -9.52 1.52
CA ASP A 60 -4.98 -9.99 0.25
C ASP A 60 -5.61 -9.29 -0.95
N MET A 61 -6.94 -9.13 -0.96
CA MET A 61 -7.63 -8.39 -2.01
C MET A 61 -7.22 -6.91 -2.06
N CYS A 62 -7.06 -6.27 -0.90
CA CYS A 62 -6.61 -4.87 -0.82
C CYS A 62 -5.19 -4.67 -1.38
N THR A 63 -4.31 -5.67 -1.28
CA THR A 63 -2.94 -5.56 -1.83
C THR A 63 -2.91 -5.44 -3.36
N LYS A 64 -3.95 -5.94 -4.04
CA LYS A 64 -4.08 -5.92 -5.50
C LYS A 64 -4.61 -4.57 -6.03
N ILE A 65 -5.09 -3.70 -5.15
CA ILE A 65 -5.64 -2.39 -5.52
C ILE A 65 -4.51 -1.39 -5.72
N HIS A 66 -4.46 -0.79 -6.92
CA HIS A 66 -3.50 0.26 -7.22
C HIS A 66 -3.81 1.54 -6.40
N PRO A 67 -2.80 2.27 -5.86
CA PRO A 67 -3.03 3.42 -4.98
C PRO A 67 -3.99 4.49 -5.52
N SER A 68 -3.99 4.73 -6.84
CA SER A 68 -4.91 5.68 -7.48
C SER A 68 -6.39 5.29 -7.37
N TYR A 69 -6.70 4.01 -7.18
CA TYR A 69 -8.08 3.52 -7.02
C TYR A 69 -8.54 3.46 -5.57
N CYS A 70 -7.64 3.67 -4.59
CA CYS A 70 -8.00 3.63 -3.17
C CYS A 70 -9.17 4.60 -2.86
N GLY A 71 -9.12 5.83 -3.36
CA GLY A 71 -10.19 6.83 -3.17
C GLY A 71 -11.53 6.41 -3.81
N PRO A 72 -11.56 6.08 -5.11
CA PRO A 72 -12.76 5.57 -5.76
C PRO A 72 -13.38 4.35 -5.08
N VAL A 73 -12.58 3.40 -4.59
CA VAL A 73 -13.07 2.23 -3.83
C VAL A 73 -13.77 2.67 -2.55
N ILE A 74 -13.17 3.57 -1.77
CA ILE A 74 -13.76 4.09 -0.52
C ILE A 74 -15.09 4.80 -0.81
N LEU A 75 -15.13 5.64 -1.84
CA LEU A 75 -16.34 6.35 -2.23
C LEU A 75 -17.45 5.38 -2.65
N ARG A 76 -17.13 4.38 -3.48
CA ARG A 76 -18.11 3.39 -3.91
C ARG A 76 -18.62 2.57 -2.73
N PHE A 77 -17.73 2.16 -1.84
CA PHE A 77 -18.11 1.42 -0.64
C PHE A 77 -19.09 2.20 0.24
N ARG A 78 -18.81 3.48 0.50
CA ARG A 78 -19.72 4.35 1.27
C ARG A 78 -21.08 4.52 0.60
N GLN A 79 -21.11 4.65 -0.72
CA GLN A 79 -22.37 4.73 -1.48
C GLN A 79 -23.20 3.46 -1.30
N VAL A 80 -22.59 2.29 -1.48
CA VAL A 80 -23.27 1.00 -1.31
C VAL A 80 -23.77 0.85 0.14
N VAL A 81 -22.96 1.17 1.15
CA VAL A 81 -23.42 1.11 2.55
C VAL A 81 -24.59 2.05 2.81
N ALA A 82 -24.59 3.26 2.23
CA ALA A 82 -25.70 4.21 2.37
C ALA A 82 -26.98 3.77 1.63
N GLU A 83 -26.84 3.08 0.49
CA GLU A 83 -27.97 2.59 -0.31
C GLU A 83 -28.67 1.38 0.33
N TYR A 84 -27.91 0.43 0.86
CA TYR A 84 -28.46 -0.84 1.37
C TYR A 84 -28.76 -0.82 2.88
N GLU A 85 -28.19 0.13 3.64
CA GLU A 85 -28.25 0.19 5.11
C GLU A 85 -28.02 -1.19 5.80
N PRO A 86 -26.88 -1.85 5.52
CA PRO A 86 -26.62 -3.23 5.93
C PRO A 86 -26.48 -3.40 7.44
N GLU A 87 -26.70 -4.63 7.92
CA GLU A 87 -26.28 -5.02 9.28
C GLU A 87 -24.75 -5.16 9.36
N ALA A 88 -24.19 -5.03 10.57
CA ALA A 88 -22.74 -5.10 10.81
C ALA A 88 -22.04 -6.30 10.15
N GLN A 89 -22.71 -7.46 10.08
CA GLN A 89 -22.17 -8.69 9.48
C GLN A 89 -22.14 -8.65 7.95
N GLU A 90 -23.03 -7.87 7.34
CA GLU A 90 -23.18 -7.77 5.89
C GLU A 90 -22.20 -6.76 5.29
N VAL A 91 -21.73 -5.80 6.10
CA VAL A 91 -20.73 -4.81 5.70
C VAL A 91 -19.47 -5.46 5.12
N SER A 92 -18.98 -6.56 5.71
CA SER A 92 -17.79 -7.25 5.19
C SER A 92 -18.02 -7.91 3.83
N ARG A 93 -19.23 -8.43 3.59
CA ARG A 93 -19.64 -9.02 2.31
C ARG A 93 -19.74 -7.95 1.22
N LEU A 94 -20.34 -6.81 1.52
CA LEU A 94 -20.42 -5.67 0.61
C LEU A 94 -19.04 -5.10 0.29
N PHE A 95 -18.16 -5.04 1.30
CA PHE A 95 -16.80 -4.60 1.08
C PHE A 95 -16.05 -5.54 0.13
N ARG A 96 -16.22 -6.86 0.29
CA ARG A 96 -15.66 -7.86 -0.64
C ARG A 96 -16.15 -7.67 -2.07
N SER A 97 -17.45 -7.44 -2.28
CA SER A 97 -18.00 -7.23 -3.63
C SER A 97 -17.48 -5.95 -4.27
N VAL A 98 -17.35 -4.87 -3.50
CA VAL A 98 -16.77 -3.60 -4.01
C VAL A 98 -15.29 -3.77 -4.38
N LEU A 99 -14.52 -4.54 -3.61
CA LEU A 99 -13.13 -4.86 -3.96
C LEU A 99 -13.02 -5.70 -5.24
N GLN A 100 -13.94 -6.65 -5.45
CA GLN A 100 -13.99 -7.43 -6.70
C GLN A 100 -14.32 -6.55 -7.90
N GLU A 101 -15.35 -5.71 -7.79
CA GLU A 101 -15.73 -4.73 -8.82
C GLU A 101 -14.54 -3.81 -9.17
N ALA A 102 -13.82 -3.32 -8.15
CA ALA A 102 -12.65 -2.49 -8.36
C ALA A 102 -11.52 -3.23 -9.07
N ALA A 103 -11.25 -4.49 -8.70
CA ALA A 103 -10.22 -5.30 -9.35
C ALA A 103 -10.54 -5.56 -10.83
N GLU A 104 -11.80 -5.79 -11.16
CA GLU A 104 -12.26 -5.96 -12.56
C GLU A 104 -12.04 -4.68 -13.38
N LYS A 105 -12.43 -3.51 -12.85
CA LYS A 105 -12.20 -2.22 -13.51
C LYS A 105 -10.72 -1.92 -13.72
N ILE A 106 -9.87 -2.23 -12.75
CA ILE A 106 -8.42 -2.05 -12.87
C ILE A 106 -7.88 -2.92 -14.01
N LYS A 107 -8.32 -4.18 -14.11
CA LYS A 107 -7.91 -5.09 -15.18
C LYS A 107 -8.35 -4.58 -16.55
N GLU A 108 -9.60 -4.15 -16.67
CA GLU A 108 -10.17 -3.63 -17.92
C GLU A 108 -9.44 -2.36 -18.40
N GLU A 109 -9.11 -1.44 -17.48
CA GLU A 109 -8.33 -0.24 -17.80
C GLU A 109 -6.88 -0.59 -18.20
N GLU A 110 -6.27 -1.61 -17.60
CA GLU A 110 -4.94 -2.06 -18.00
C GLU A 110 -4.93 -2.65 -19.42
N GLU A 111 -5.96 -3.41 -19.78
CA GLU A 111 -6.16 -3.95 -21.13
C GLU A 111 -6.40 -2.81 -22.15
N ALA A 112 -7.24 -1.84 -21.82
CA ALA A 112 -7.45 -0.65 -22.66
C ALA A 112 -6.15 0.16 -22.86
N LYS A 113 -5.34 0.31 -21.80
CA LYS A 113 -4.02 0.96 -21.89
C LYS A 113 -3.04 0.17 -22.75
N LYS A 114 -3.06 -1.17 -22.72
CA LYS A 114 -2.21 -2.02 -23.58
C LYS A 114 -2.58 -1.82 -25.05
N LEU A 115 -3.86 -1.82 -25.39
CA LEU A 115 -4.35 -1.56 -26.75
C LEU A 115 -3.99 -0.13 -27.22
N ALA A 116 -4.19 0.88 -26.38
CA ALA A 116 -3.84 2.27 -26.70
C ALA A 116 -2.33 2.46 -26.93
N LYS A 117 -1.48 1.73 -26.21
CA LYS A 117 -0.02 1.74 -26.41
C LYS A 117 0.37 1.10 -27.74
N GLN A 118 -0.28 0.01 -28.16
CA GLN A 118 -0.05 -0.61 -29.47
C GLN A 118 -0.30 0.40 -30.61
N TRP A 119 -1.36 1.21 -30.51
CA TRP A 119 -1.66 2.25 -31.50
C TRP A 119 -0.66 3.43 -31.46
N ASN A 120 -0.17 3.80 -30.27
CA ASN A 120 0.81 4.89 -30.08
C ASN A 120 2.28 4.49 -30.34
N THR A 121 2.56 3.26 -30.79
CA THR A 121 3.94 2.74 -30.93
C THR A 121 4.76 3.44 -32.03
N LYS A 122 4.15 4.35 -32.81
CA LYS A 122 4.86 5.11 -33.87
C LYS A 122 5.78 6.23 -33.38
N ASN A 123 5.71 6.65 -32.11
CA ASN A 123 6.53 7.75 -31.59
C ASN A 123 7.30 7.35 -30.32
N ARG A 124 8.28 6.45 -30.42
CA ARG A 124 9.33 6.27 -29.40
C ARG A 124 10.63 6.93 -29.87
N THR A 125 10.62 8.25 -29.99
CA THR A 125 11.86 9.02 -29.93
C THR A 125 12.41 8.94 -28.51
N SER A 126 13.69 8.62 -28.41
CA SER A 126 14.42 8.27 -27.19
C SER A 126 14.25 9.32 -26.08
N LEU A 127 13.62 8.92 -24.96
CA LEU A 127 13.76 9.67 -23.72
C LEU A 127 15.03 9.18 -23.02
N SER A 128 15.98 10.10 -23.00
CA SER A 128 17.34 9.96 -22.47
C SER A 128 17.37 9.34 -21.09
N LEU A 129 18.33 8.44 -20.91
CA LEU A 129 18.79 7.87 -19.65
C LEU A 129 19.29 9.00 -18.72
N THR A 130 18.40 9.66 -17.97
CA THR A 130 18.82 10.50 -16.86
C THR A 130 19.20 9.57 -15.71
N THR A 131 20.50 9.46 -15.47
CA THR A 131 21.06 8.71 -14.35
C THR A 131 20.53 9.26 -13.04
N PHE A 132 19.54 8.58 -12.45
CA PHE A 132 19.20 8.76 -11.04
C PHE A 132 20.40 8.33 -10.21
N LYS A 133 21.21 9.30 -9.80
CA LYS A 133 22.28 9.09 -8.83
C LYS A 133 21.66 8.79 -7.47
N SER A 134 21.52 7.51 -7.14
CA SER A 134 21.36 7.05 -5.77
C SER A 134 22.59 7.47 -4.96
N ARG A 135 22.45 8.42 -4.04
CA ARG A 135 23.50 8.76 -3.07
C ARG A 135 23.32 7.91 -1.81
N SER A 136 23.55 6.61 -1.93
CA SER A 136 23.88 5.76 -0.77
C SER A 136 25.38 5.48 -0.80
N ARG A 137 26.16 6.39 -0.19
CA ARG A 137 27.57 6.11 0.09
C ARG A 137 27.62 5.12 1.25
N ILE A 138 27.75 3.84 0.93
CA ILE A 138 28.26 2.86 1.89
C ILE A 138 29.77 3.13 1.95
N SER A 139 30.22 3.73 3.05
CA SER A 139 31.65 3.93 3.31
C SER A 139 32.27 2.61 3.79
N PRO A 140 33.32 2.09 3.14
CA PRO A 140 33.90 0.79 3.48
C PRO A 140 34.80 0.82 4.73
N PHE A 141 34.88 1.94 5.46
CA PHE A 141 35.82 2.12 6.57
C PHE A 141 35.15 2.26 7.95
N ILE A 142 33.84 2.02 8.06
CA ILE A 142 33.16 1.98 9.36
C ILE A 142 32.41 0.65 9.44
N SER A 143 33.17 -0.40 9.60
CA SER A 143 32.65 -1.67 10.09
C SER A 143 33.79 -2.33 10.84
N ASP A 144 33.77 -2.20 12.17
CA ASP A 144 34.52 -3.03 13.12
C ASP A 144 34.04 -4.48 13.01
N ILE A 145 34.26 -5.09 11.86
CA ILE A 145 34.09 -6.51 11.64
C ILE A 145 35.50 -7.08 11.73
N LYS A 146 35.85 -7.63 12.90
CA LYS A 146 37.07 -8.42 13.07
C LYS A 146 36.96 -9.68 12.21
N THR A 147 37.39 -9.59 10.96
CA THR A 147 37.63 -10.76 10.13
C THR A 147 39.05 -11.26 10.38
N ILE A 148 39.19 -12.59 10.42
CA ILE A 148 40.40 -13.33 10.83
C ILE A 148 41.61 -13.08 9.91
N SER A 149 41.46 -12.31 8.82
CA SER A 149 42.49 -12.08 7.80
C SER A 149 43.47 -10.94 8.10
N GLU A 150 43.27 -10.15 9.16
CA GLU A 150 44.13 -8.99 9.46
C GLU A 150 45.52 -9.37 10.03
N ASP A 151 45.72 -10.64 10.43
CA ASP A 151 46.96 -11.11 11.08
C ASP A 151 48.07 -11.57 10.11
N VAL A 152 47.91 -11.39 8.79
CA VAL A 152 48.89 -11.84 7.77
C VAL A 152 49.52 -10.70 6.95
N GLU A 153 49.15 -9.44 7.16
CA GLU A 153 49.68 -8.34 6.33
C GLU A 153 50.62 -7.38 7.07
N ARG A 154 51.09 -7.72 8.28
CA ARG A 154 52.08 -6.93 9.02
C ARG A 154 53.51 -7.19 8.53
N GLY A 155 53.75 -7.17 7.22
CA GLY A 155 55.01 -7.64 6.61
C GLY A 155 55.58 -6.86 5.43
N THR A 156 54.92 -5.85 4.86
CA THR A 156 55.46 -5.17 3.67
C THR A 156 55.26 -3.65 3.67
N GLN A 157 56.39 -2.94 3.51
CA GLN A 157 56.59 -1.49 3.47
C GLN A 157 55.71 -0.76 2.44
N PRO A 158 55.39 0.53 2.65
CA PRO A 158 54.47 1.27 1.79
C PRO A 158 55.12 1.64 0.44
N ASN A 159 54.53 1.16 -0.66
CA ASN A 159 55.00 1.50 -2.00
C ASN A 159 54.51 2.91 -2.39
N ARG A 160 55.47 3.81 -2.64
CA ARG A 160 55.28 5.21 -3.04
C ARG A 160 54.49 5.29 -4.36
N ARG A 161 53.42 6.09 -4.39
CA ARG A 161 52.68 6.45 -5.62
C ARG A 161 53.58 7.26 -6.56
N ILE A 162 53.94 6.69 -7.71
CA ILE A 162 54.53 7.42 -8.84
C ILE A 162 53.54 7.31 -9.99
N TRP A 163 52.99 8.44 -10.44
CA TRP A 163 52.24 8.55 -11.68
C TRP A 163 53.26 8.69 -12.81
N SER A 164 53.38 7.67 -13.66
CA SER A 164 54.23 7.74 -14.86
C SER A 164 53.64 8.74 -15.86
N MET A 165 54.40 9.79 -16.20
CA MET A 165 54.09 10.73 -17.27
C MET A 165 54.02 10.02 -18.65
N PRO A 166 53.21 10.50 -19.61
CA PRO A 166 53.27 10.02 -20.98
C PRO A 166 54.43 10.65 -21.76
N GLU A 167 55.20 9.82 -22.49
CA GLU A 167 56.28 10.26 -23.38
C GLU A 167 55.74 10.84 -24.70
N PHE A 168 56.26 12.00 -25.10
CA PHE A 168 56.03 12.59 -26.43
C PHE A 168 57.11 12.13 -27.41
N ARG A 169 56.70 11.69 -28.61
CA ARG A 169 57.59 11.19 -29.67
C ARG A 169 58.23 12.32 -30.49
N ASN A 170 59.47 12.06 -30.91
CA ASN A 170 60.37 12.89 -31.69
C ASN A 170 59.81 13.33 -33.06
N THR A 171 60.16 14.55 -33.46
CA THR A 171 60.31 14.94 -34.87
C THR A 171 61.80 15.15 -35.16
N LYS A 172 62.28 14.51 -36.21
CA LYS A 172 63.63 14.64 -36.76
C LYS A 172 63.57 15.43 -38.08
N ASP A 173 64.70 16.07 -38.39
CA ASP A 173 65.12 16.62 -39.68
C ASP A 173 64.52 18.01 -40.02
N PHE A 174 65.28 19.08 -40.30
CA PHE A 174 66.61 19.26 -40.91
C PHE A 174 67.47 20.31 -40.17
#